data_AF-A0AAD3DHA6-F1
#
_entry.id   AF-A0AAD3DHA6-F1
#
_cell.length_a   1.000
_cell.length_b   1.000
_cell.length_c   1.000
_cell.angle_alpha   90.00
_cell.angle_beta   90.00
_cell.angle_gamma   90.00
#
_symmetry.space_group_name_H-M   'P 1'
#
loop_
_entity.id
_entity.type
_entity.pdbx_description
1 polymer ?
#
loop_
_entity_poly.entity_id
_entity_poly.type
_entity_poly.pdbx_seq_one_letter_code
_entity_poly.pdbx_strand_id
1 'polypeptide(L)'
;MEGERDSPAGTSSGVLENAWKQFGRDNPAGKALFKLYNKDVTKQIGNAYHSKNKQAHDKKLATGWTPPPVAEPPKPKLERPQVEVPKFPLKRIEYDNLGAARVDLIPRRRPLEVIRREIDAEYERMRAAPQPPPNRPLLDEREKARLAELMRFRGKLPAITPEQQAEMSKAVPRKSQRQQLEELFSAIMGEIEERRQFLRDLEAAGRLPLETVYMIRSEIQDRVTELQRVDVLLKQQAGEL
;
A
#
# COMPACT_ATOMS: atom_id res chain seq x y z
N MET A 1 15.83 7.16 -83.45
CA MET A 1 16.36 6.38 -82.31
C MET A 1 16.21 7.26 -81.09
N GLU A 2 15.02 7.24 -80.50
CA GLU A 2 14.71 7.94 -79.26
C GLU A 2 14.18 6.87 -78.31
N GLY A 3 14.73 6.86 -77.10
CA GLY A 3 14.39 5.92 -76.05
C GLY A 3 14.64 6.63 -74.73
N GLU A 4 13.69 7.51 -74.38
CA GLU A 4 13.56 8.15 -73.08
C GLU A 4 13.60 7.08 -71.96
N ARG A 5 14.49 7.28 -70.99
CA ARG A 5 14.51 6.52 -69.74
C ARG A 5 13.82 7.36 -68.67
N ASP A 6 12.53 7.18 -68.54
CA ASP A 6 11.79 7.67 -67.38
C ASP A 6 12.16 6.86 -66.14
N SER A 7 12.73 7.54 -65.14
CA SER A 7 12.95 7.01 -63.79
C SER A 7 11.77 7.40 -62.90
N PRO A 8 10.99 6.46 -62.34
CA PRO A 8 9.93 6.81 -61.40
C PRO A 8 10.50 7.05 -60.00
N ALA A 9 10.94 8.28 -59.74
CA ALA A 9 11.13 8.79 -58.39
C ALA A 9 9.79 9.37 -57.88
N GLY A 10 9.12 8.72 -56.91
CA GLY A 10 7.99 9.39 -56.24
C GLY A 10 6.96 8.61 -55.43
N THR A 11 7.01 7.28 -55.31
CA THR A 11 5.90 6.52 -54.67
C THR A 11 6.24 5.74 -53.39
N SER A 12 7.50 5.68 -52.96
CA SER A 12 7.89 4.85 -51.79
C SER A 12 7.60 5.49 -50.43
N SER A 13 7.49 6.82 -50.34
CA SER A 13 7.32 7.53 -49.06
C SER A 13 5.98 7.23 -48.38
N GLY A 14 4.86 7.32 -49.12
CA GLY A 14 3.52 7.13 -48.55
C GLY A 14 3.21 5.68 -48.16
N VAL A 15 3.80 4.70 -48.87
CA VAL A 15 3.64 3.27 -48.55
C VAL A 15 4.35 2.92 -47.25
N LEU A 16 5.58 3.44 -47.07
CA LEU A 16 6.30 3.34 -45.80
C LEU A 16 5.53 4.03 -44.68
N GLU A 17 5.06 5.27 -44.89
CA GLU A 17 4.35 6.01 -43.86
C GLU A 17 3.05 5.33 -43.41
N ASN A 18 2.33 4.67 -44.33
CA ASN A 18 1.16 3.86 -44.02
C ASN A 18 1.52 2.55 -43.30
N ALA A 19 2.65 1.91 -43.66
CA ALA A 19 3.16 0.75 -42.92
C ALA A 19 3.60 1.14 -41.50
N TRP A 20 4.20 2.32 -41.31
CA TRP A 20 4.56 2.86 -40.00
C TRP A 20 3.34 3.23 -39.15
N LYS A 21 2.22 3.64 -39.75
CA LYS A 21 0.94 3.78 -39.04
C LYS A 21 0.37 2.41 -38.64
N GLN A 22 0.48 1.42 -39.52
CA GLN A 22 0.01 0.05 -39.24
C GLN A 22 0.85 -0.68 -38.18
N PHE A 23 2.17 -0.50 -38.14
CA PHE A 23 3.07 -1.15 -37.18
C PHE A 23 3.68 -0.19 -36.14
N GLY A 24 3.08 0.99 -35.99
CA GLY A 24 3.57 2.05 -35.11
C GLY A 24 3.40 1.76 -33.62
N ARG A 25 3.83 2.71 -32.79
CA ARG A 25 3.75 2.63 -31.32
C ARG A 25 2.34 2.49 -30.76
N ASP A 26 1.31 2.74 -31.57
CA ASP A 26 -0.09 2.65 -31.15
C ASP A 26 -0.66 1.23 -31.35
N ASN A 27 -0.06 0.40 -32.21
CA ASN A 27 -0.47 -0.99 -32.44
C ASN A 27 0.21 -1.94 -31.41
N PRO A 28 -0.50 -2.94 -30.85
CA PRO A 28 0.10 -3.98 -29.99
C PRO A 28 1.36 -4.65 -30.58
N ALA A 29 1.40 -4.93 -31.89
CA ALA A 29 2.57 -5.53 -32.53
C ALA A 29 3.79 -4.58 -32.52
N GLY A 30 3.55 -3.30 -32.80
CA GLY A 30 4.58 -2.25 -32.74
C GLY A 30 5.05 -1.99 -31.30
N LYS A 31 4.15 -2.03 -30.32
CA LYS A 31 4.50 -1.98 -28.89
C LYS A 31 5.36 -3.16 -28.47
N ALA A 32 5.05 -4.37 -28.95
CA ALA A 32 5.82 -5.58 -28.66
C ALA A 32 7.23 -5.51 -29.26
N LEU A 33 7.36 -5.12 -30.53
CA LEU A 33 8.67 -4.91 -31.18
C LEU A 33 9.46 -3.79 -30.48
N PHE A 34 8.81 -2.67 -30.17
CA PHE A 34 9.45 -1.59 -29.43
C PHE A 34 9.95 -2.04 -28.06
N LYS A 35 9.16 -2.86 -27.34
CA LYS A 35 9.53 -3.44 -26.05
C LYS A 35 10.63 -4.51 -26.19
N LEU A 36 10.74 -5.20 -27.31
CA LEU A 36 11.81 -6.17 -27.56
C LEU A 36 13.14 -5.48 -27.82
N TYR A 37 13.16 -4.45 -28.66
CA TYR A 37 14.40 -3.81 -29.12
C TYR A 37 14.83 -2.60 -28.29
N ASN A 38 13.92 -1.91 -27.57
CA ASN A 38 14.23 -0.65 -26.88
C ASN A 38 14.05 -0.71 -25.35
N LYS A 39 13.82 -1.89 -24.76
CA LYS A 39 13.44 -2.04 -23.34
C LYS A 39 14.40 -1.37 -22.38
N ASP A 40 15.70 -1.49 -22.64
CA ASP A 40 16.75 -1.04 -21.73
C ASP A 40 17.31 0.31 -22.14
N VAL A 41 17.42 0.58 -23.46
CA VAL A 41 17.90 1.87 -23.99
C VAL A 41 16.97 3.01 -23.57
N THR A 42 15.65 2.82 -23.65
CA THR A 42 14.68 3.87 -23.27
C THR A 42 14.68 4.15 -21.78
N LYS A 43 14.83 3.12 -20.95
CA LYS A 43 14.98 3.27 -19.50
C LYS A 43 16.28 3.96 -19.14
N GLN A 44 17.39 3.61 -19.77
CA GLN A 44 18.69 4.25 -19.55
C GLN A 44 18.65 5.74 -19.94
N ILE A 45 18.07 6.06 -21.10
CA ILE A 45 17.89 7.44 -21.55
C ILE A 45 16.97 8.21 -20.59
N GLY A 46 15.84 7.63 -20.19
CA GLY A 46 14.92 8.23 -19.21
C GLY A 46 15.60 8.49 -17.85
N ASN A 47 16.38 7.54 -17.35
CA ASN A 47 17.13 7.67 -16.11
C ASN A 47 18.23 8.75 -16.24
N ALA A 48 18.87 8.87 -17.41
CA ALA A 48 19.86 9.91 -17.67
C ALA A 48 19.24 11.31 -17.69
N TYR A 49 18.06 11.48 -18.29
CA TYR A 49 17.33 12.74 -18.25
C TYR A 49 16.84 13.07 -16.84
N HIS A 50 16.30 12.08 -16.12
CA HIS A 50 15.82 12.27 -14.76
C HIS A 50 16.96 12.68 -13.81
N SER A 51 18.11 12.01 -13.88
CA SER A 51 19.28 12.34 -13.06
C SER A 51 19.85 13.72 -13.38
N LYS A 52 19.96 14.11 -14.66
CA LYS A 52 20.37 15.47 -15.05
C LYS A 52 19.39 16.54 -14.55
N ASN A 53 18.09 16.30 -14.68
CA ASN A 53 17.06 17.24 -14.21
C ASN A 53 17.07 17.37 -12.68
N LYS A 54 17.27 16.26 -11.97
CA LYS A 54 17.41 16.25 -10.51
C LYS A 54 18.64 17.06 -10.07
N GLN A 55 19.80 16.83 -10.68
CA GLN A 55 21.02 17.61 -10.39
C GLN A 55 20.84 19.09 -10.68
N ALA A 56 20.16 19.46 -11.78
CA ALA A 56 19.86 20.85 -12.09
C ALA A 56 18.90 21.47 -11.07
N HIS A 57 17.90 20.72 -10.62
CA HIS A 57 16.96 21.14 -9.59
C HIS A 57 17.63 21.31 -8.23
N ASP A 58 18.47 20.37 -7.82
CA ASP A 58 19.22 20.42 -6.56
C ASP A 58 20.19 21.61 -6.55
N LYS A 59 20.85 21.92 -7.68
CA LYS A 59 21.66 23.13 -7.83
C LYS A 59 20.83 24.41 -7.69
N LYS A 60 19.62 24.46 -8.27
CA LYS A 60 18.70 25.60 -8.12
C LYS A 60 18.27 25.80 -6.67
N LEU A 61 17.90 24.72 -5.98
CA LEU A 61 17.56 24.76 -4.56
C LEU A 61 18.75 25.25 -3.70
N ALA A 62 19.97 24.78 -3.99
CA ALA A 62 21.18 25.24 -3.30
C ALA A 62 21.47 26.74 -3.52
N THR A 63 21.10 27.30 -4.67
CA THR A 63 21.15 28.74 -4.94
C THR A 63 20.00 29.54 -4.34
N GLY A 64 19.15 28.92 -3.50
CA GLY A 64 18.02 29.58 -2.84
C GLY A 64 16.80 29.79 -3.74
N TRP A 65 16.74 29.17 -4.92
CA TRP A 65 15.58 29.24 -5.78
C TRP A 65 14.44 28.38 -5.19
N THR A 66 13.34 29.02 -4.80
CA THR A 66 12.11 28.32 -4.42
C THR A 66 11.18 28.25 -5.62
N PRO A 67 10.69 27.06 -6.02
CA PRO A 67 9.72 26.96 -7.10
C PRO A 67 8.47 27.79 -6.75
N PRO A 68 7.91 28.55 -7.70
CA PRO A 68 6.65 29.25 -7.47
C PRO A 68 5.58 28.23 -7.07
N PRO A 69 4.68 28.58 -6.13
CA PRO A 69 3.56 27.71 -5.79
C PRO A 69 2.80 27.39 -7.08
N VAL A 70 2.59 26.09 -7.34
CA VAL A 70 1.79 25.64 -8.47
C VAL A 70 0.40 26.22 -8.26
N ALA A 71 0.07 27.27 -9.02
CA ALA A 71 -1.26 27.84 -9.02
C ALA A 71 -2.21 26.72 -9.43
N GLU A 72 -3.07 26.28 -8.50
CA GLU A 72 -4.10 25.31 -8.81
C GLU A 72 -4.88 25.86 -10.01
N PRO A 73 -5.04 25.08 -11.10
CA PRO A 73 -5.84 25.53 -12.22
C PRO A 73 -7.23 25.92 -11.69
N PRO A 74 -7.79 27.06 -12.13
CA PRO A 74 -9.08 27.52 -11.62
C PRO A 74 -10.09 26.40 -11.81
N LYS A 75 -10.63 25.89 -10.70
CA LYS A 75 -11.63 24.82 -10.73
C LYS A 75 -12.76 25.28 -11.65
N PRO A 76 -13.12 24.54 -12.70
CA PRO A 76 -14.19 24.94 -13.60
C PRO A 76 -15.45 25.15 -12.76
N LYS A 77 -16.02 26.36 -12.84
CA LYS A 77 -17.28 26.67 -12.16
C LYS A 77 -18.34 25.80 -12.80
N LEU A 78 -18.76 24.75 -12.11
CA LEU A 78 -19.90 23.93 -12.50
C LEU A 78 -21.14 24.84 -12.46
N GLU A 79 -21.59 25.29 -13.63
CA GLU A 79 -22.89 25.95 -13.77
C GLU A 79 -23.95 24.92 -13.39
N ARG A 80 -24.54 25.11 -12.20
CA ARG A 80 -25.65 24.27 -11.76
C ARG A 80 -26.85 24.64 -12.63
N PRO A 81 -27.54 23.66 -13.24
CA PRO A 81 -28.76 23.95 -13.99
C PRO A 81 -29.76 24.65 -13.06
N GLN A 82 -30.11 25.89 -13.38
CA GLN A 82 -31.18 26.62 -12.69
C GLN A 82 -32.52 26.14 -13.24
N VAL A 83 -33.22 25.35 -12.43
CA VAL A 83 -34.62 24.99 -12.68
C VAL A 83 -35.48 26.03 -11.95
N GLU A 84 -36.38 26.70 -12.67
CA GLU A 84 -37.37 27.59 -12.05
C GLU A 84 -38.40 26.76 -11.28
N VAL A 85 -38.23 26.70 -9.96
CA VAL A 85 -39.18 26.04 -9.07
C VAL A 85 -40.08 27.10 -8.42
N PRO A 86 -41.41 26.88 -8.35
CA PRO A 86 -42.32 27.76 -7.64
C PRO A 86 -41.81 28.11 -6.24
N LYS A 87 -41.70 29.42 -5.95
CA LYS A 87 -41.20 29.93 -4.67
C LYS A 87 -42.32 29.85 -3.63
N PHE A 88 -42.31 28.80 -2.82
CA PHE A 88 -43.20 28.74 -1.66
C PHE A 88 -42.72 29.70 -0.57
N PRO A 89 -43.63 30.45 0.09
CA PRO A 89 -43.27 31.30 1.22
C PRO A 89 -42.80 30.40 2.36
N LEU A 90 -41.49 30.29 2.56
CA LEU A 90 -40.93 29.70 3.77
C LEU A 90 -41.34 30.61 4.94
N LYS A 91 -42.32 30.18 5.72
CA LYS A 91 -42.50 30.69 7.08
C LYS A 91 -41.20 30.42 7.83
N ARG A 92 -40.34 31.43 7.95
CA ARG A 92 -39.18 31.39 8.84
C ARG A 92 -39.76 31.30 10.24
N ILE A 93 -39.74 30.11 10.82
CA ILE A 93 -39.92 29.94 12.26
C ILE A 93 -38.77 30.75 12.88
N GLU A 94 -39.09 31.73 13.72
CA GLU A 94 -38.10 32.52 14.44
C GLU A 94 -37.45 31.61 15.50
N TYR A 95 -36.16 31.30 15.31
CA TYR A 95 -35.41 30.37 16.15
C TYR A 95 -34.57 31.07 17.24
N ASP A 96 -34.67 32.40 17.34
CA ASP A 96 -33.72 33.21 18.13
C ASP A 96 -33.91 33.09 19.66
N ASN A 97 -34.99 32.45 20.13
CA ASN A 97 -35.33 32.41 21.57
C ASN A 97 -34.95 31.11 22.31
N LEU A 98 -34.28 30.14 21.66
CA LEU A 98 -34.05 28.81 22.26
C LEU A 98 -32.59 28.40 22.47
N GLY A 99 -31.61 29.21 22.04
CA GLY A 99 -30.18 28.86 22.17
C GLY A 99 -29.74 27.56 21.46
N ALA A 100 -30.67 26.87 20.81
CA ALA A 100 -30.48 25.60 20.11
C ALA A 100 -30.29 25.87 18.61
N ALA A 101 -29.36 25.17 17.98
CA ALA A 101 -29.18 25.28 16.55
C ALA A 101 -30.44 24.77 15.84
N ARG A 102 -30.80 25.33 14.68
CA ARG A 102 -31.93 24.87 13.84
C ARG A 102 -31.88 23.36 13.53
N VAL A 103 -30.68 22.81 13.62
CA VAL A 103 -30.34 21.42 13.42
C VAL A 103 -30.82 20.51 14.57
N ASP A 104 -30.89 21.03 15.80
CA ASP A 104 -31.30 20.29 17.01
C ASP A 104 -32.83 20.11 17.08
N LEU A 105 -33.58 20.85 16.26
CA LEU A 105 -35.04 20.78 16.16
C LEU A 105 -35.53 19.71 15.18
N ILE A 106 -34.61 19.00 14.52
CA ILE A 106 -34.94 17.88 13.63
C ILE A 106 -35.43 16.72 14.51
N PRO A 107 -36.69 16.28 14.38
CA PRO A 107 -37.21 15.18 15.19
C PRO A 107 -36.35 13.93 15.04
N ARG A 108 -36.11 13.23 16.16
CA ARG A 108 -35.26 12.01 16.26
C ARG A 108 -33.75 12.23 16.10
N ARG A 109 -33.27 13.46 15.92
CA ARG A 109 -31.83 13.75 15.91
C ARG A 109 -31.33 13.95 17.35
N ARG A 110 -30.19 13.33 17.68
CA ARG A 110 -29.51 13.55 18.97
C ARG A 110 -28.73 14.86 18.93
N PRO A 111 -28.73 15.66 20.02
CA PRO A 111 -27.89 16.85 20.12
C PRO A 111 -26.41 16.49 20.15
N LEU A 112 -25.55 17.40 19.68
CA LEU A 112 -24.10 17.18 19.63
C LEU A 112 -23.50 16.87 21.02
N GLU A 113 -23.98 17.54 22.07
CA GLU A 113 -23.49 17.33 23.43
C GLU A 113 -23.76 15.91 23.93
N VAL A 114 -24.90 15.34 23.57
CA VAL A 114 -25.25 13.95 23.91
C VAL A 114 -24.32 12.98 23.18
N ILE A 115 -24.08 13.21 21.88
CA ILE A 115 -23.16 12.38 21.09
C ILE A 115 -21.74 12.45 21.68
N ARG A 116 -21.25 13.63 22.06
CA ARG A 116 -19.93 13.78 22.69
C ARG A 116 -19.83 13.02 24.01
N ARG A 117 -20.82 13.17 24.89
CA ARG A 117 -20.87 12.42 26.16
C ARG A 117 -20.90 10.91 25.94
N GLU A 118 -21.63 10.43 24.94
CA GLU A 118 -21.65 9.00 24.59
C GLU A 118 -20.26 8.52 24.12
N ILE A 119 -19.59 9.29 23.26
CA ILE A 119 -18.22 8.99 22.79
C ILE A 119 -17.23 8.96 23.96
N ASP A 120 -17.27 9.98 24.83
CA ASP A 120 -16.35 10.08 25.96
C ASP A 120 -16.57 8.93 26.95
N ALA A 121 -17.83 8.61 27.28
CA ALA A 121 -18.18 7.47 28.12
C ALA A 121 -17.77 6.12 27.49
N GLU A 122 -17.87 5.99 26.18
CA GLU A 122 -17.43 4.81 25.45
C GLU A 122 -15.90 4.65 25.50
N TYR A 123 -15.17 5.76 25.38
CA TYR A 123 -13.72 5.82 25.50
C TYR A 123 -13.23 5.49 26.91
N GLU A 124 -13.88 6.03 27.94
CA GLU A 124 -13.62 5.70 29.34
C GLU A 124 -13.87 4.21 29.62
N ARG A 125 -14.95 3.65 29.08
CA ARG A 125 -15.23 2.21 29.17
C ARG A 125 -14.15 1.37 28.50
N MET A 126 -13.63 1.78 27.34
CA MET A 126 -12.52 1.09 26.67
C MET A 126 -11.22 1.18 27.46
N ARG A 127 -10.97 2.33 28.10
CA ARG A 127 -9.80 2.53 28.96
C ARG A 127 -9.87 1.69 30.23
N ALA A 128 -11.08 1.54 30.79
CA ALA A 128 -11.33 0.74 31.98
C ALA A 128 -11.48 -0.76 31.70
N ALA A 129 -11.76 -1.14 30.45
CA ALA A 129 -11.85 -2.55 30.07
C ALA A 129 -10.47 -3.20 30.17
N PRO A 130 -10.36 -4.39 30.81
CA PRO A 130 -9.11 -5.13 30.82
C PRO A 130 -8.75 -5.49 29.37
N GLN A 131 -7.57 -5.04 28.93
CA GLN A 131 -7.02 -5.47 27.65
C GLN A 131 -6.82 -6.99 27.70
N PRO A 132 -7.17 -7.72 26.62
CA PRO A 132 -6.92 -9.15 26.59
C PRO A 132 -5.42 -9.39 26.83
N PRO A 133 -5.06 -10.40 27.63
CA PRO A 133 -3.66 -10.72 27.84
C PRO A 133 -3.00 -11.05 26.49
N PRO A 134 -1.74 -10.67 26.27
CA PRO A 134 -1.03 -11.03 25.05
C PRO A 134 -0.98 -12.55 24.91
N ASN A 135 -1.38 -13.07 23.74
CA ASN A 135 -1.46 -14.52 23.46
C ASN A 135 -0.10 -15.23 23.48
N ARG A 136 0.99 -14.49 23.42
CA ARG A 136 2.36 -15.02 23.43
C ARG A 136 3.17 -14.39 24.55
N PRO A 137 4.10 -15.15 25.18
CA PRO A 137 5.06 -14.58 26.12
C PRO A 137 5.75 -13.38 25.47
N LEU A 138 5.83 -12.25 26.17
CA LEU A 138 6.45 -11.02 25.64
C LEU A 138 7.91 -11.23 25.20
N LEU A 139 8.60 -12.19 25.82
CA LEU A 139 9.95 -12.61 25.49
C LEU A 139 9.97 -14.12 25.24
N ASP A 140 10.57 -14.49 24.12
CA ASP A 140 10.92 -15.87 23.82
C ASP A 140 11.94 -16.41 24.84
N GLU A 141 11.94 -17.73 25.07
CA GLU A 141 12.88 -18.39 25.98
C GLU A 141 14.35 -18.08 25.64
N ARG A 142 14.63 -17.89 24.34
CA ARG A 142 15.96 -17.51 23.85
C ARG A 142 16.38 -16.11 24.33
N GLU A 143 15.48 -15.14 24.33
CA GLU A 143 15.78 -13.80 24.82
C GLU A 143 15.89 -13.77 26.35
N LYS A 144 15.05 -14.56 27.05
CA LYS A 144 15.20 -14.75 28.50
C LYS A 144 16.58 -15.30 28.85
N ALA A 145 17.06 -16.31 28.12
CA ALA A 145 18.39 -16.88 28.31
C ALA A 145 19.50 -15.83 28.06
N ARG A 146 19.40 -15.07 26.97
CA ARG A 146 20.35 -13.98 26.66
C ARG A 146 20.40 -12.92 27.76
N LEU A 147 19.25 -12.50 28.28
CA LEU A 147 19.16 -11.52 29.38
C LEU A 147 19.71 -12.09 30.69
N ALA A 148 19.41 -13.35 31.00
CA ALA A 148 19.98 -14.03 32.16
C ALA A 148 21.51 -14.08 32.08
N GLU A 149 22.08 -14.32 30.89
CA GLU A 149 23.52 -14.30 30.66
C GLU A 149 24.10 -12.89 30.82
N LEU A 150 23.46 -11.87 30.26
CA LEU A 150 23.83 -10.46 30.47
C LEU A 150 23.83 -10.09 31.96
N MET A 151 22.83 -10.52 32.73
CA MET A 151 22.78 -10.26 34.18
C MET A 151 23.86 -11.01 34.93
N ARG A 152 24.11 -12.29 34.59
CA ARG A 152 25.17 -13.11 35.18
C ARG A 152 26.54 -12.46 35.01
N PHE A 153 26.79 -11.83 33.86
CA PHE A 153 28.06 -11.17 33.54
C PHE A 153 28.06 -9.65 33.78
N ARG A 154 27.02 -9.09 34.44
CA ARG A 154 26.88 -7.63 34.67
C ARG A 154 27.11 -6.79 33.41
N GLY A 155 26.59 -7.27 32.28
CA GLY A 155 26.75 -6.64 30.96
C GLY A 155 28.07 -6.91 30.24
N LYS A 156 29.03 -7.62 30.86
CA LYS A 156 30.34 -7.94 30.26
C LYS A 156 30.40 -9.41 29.82
N LEU A 157 29.68 -9.74 28.75
CA LEU A 157 29.73 -11.07 28.16
C LEU A 157 31.19 -11.45 27.82
N PRO A 158 31.63 -12.69 28.11
CA PRO A 158 32.93 -13.15 27.68
C PRO A 158 33.05 -13.04 26.16
N ALA A 159 34.21 -12.59 25.67
CA ALA A 159 34.48 -12.54 24.25
C ALA A 159 34.43 -13.96 23.68
N ILE A 160 33.40 -14.25 22.89
CA ILE A 160 33.26 -15.53 22.20
C ILE A 160 34.43 -15.62 21.21
N THR A 161 35.26 -16.66 21.33
CA THR A 161 36.35 -16.86 20.39
C THR A 161 35.78 -17.19 19.00
N PRO A 162 36.47 -16.84 17.90
CA PRO A 162 36.03 -17.18 16.54
C PRO A 162 35.81 -18.69 16.35
N GLU A 163 36.54 -19.53 17.11
CA GLU A 163 36.35 -20.98 17.14
C GLU A 163 35.01 -21.41 17.76
N GLN A 164 34.61 -20.79 18.89
CA GLN A 164 33.32 -21.05 19.52
C GLN A 164 32.14 -20.56 18.66
N GLN A 165 32.31 -19.44 17.95
CA GLN A 165 31.33 -18.99 16.95
C GLN A 165 31.22 -19.96 15.77
N ALA A 166 32.35 -20.51 15.32
CA ALA A 166 32.37 -21.52 14.26
C ALA A 166 31.71 -22.84 14.71
N GLU A 167 31.86 -23.25 15.97
CA GLU A 167 31.18 -24.43 16.51
C GLU A 167 29.66 -24.23 16.64
N MET A 168 29.24 -23.07 17.15
CA MET A 168 27.81 -22.73 17.26
C MET A 168 27.13 -22.65 15.89
N SER A 169 27.82 -22.13 14.88
CA SER A 169 27.28 -22.07 13.51
C SER A 169 27.30 -23.43 12.79
N LYS A 170 28.23 -24.33 13.14
CA LYS A 170 28.25 -25.73 12.66
C LYS A 170 27.13 -26.58 13.25
N ALA A 171 26.66 -26.26 14.46
CA ALA A 171 25.63 -27.01 15.16
C ALA A 171 24.21 -26.78 14.61
N VAL A 172 23.98 -25.72 13.81
CA VAL A 172 22.66 -25.49 13.20
C VAL A 172 22.54 -26.33 11.92
N PRO A 173 21.67 -27.35 11.89
CA PRO A 173 21.47 -28.13 10.68
C PRO A 173 20.97 -27.22 9.56
N ARG A 174 21.63 -27.27 8.40
CA ARG A 174 21.19 -26.53 7.21
C ARG A 174 19.86 -27.15 6.76
N LYS A 175 18.76 -26.46 7.05
CA LYS A 175 17.43 -26.86 6.60
C LYS A 175 17.40 -26.91 5.07
N SER A 176 16.79 -27.95 4.52
CA SER A 176 16.58 -28.02 3.08
C SER A 176 15.64 -26.89 2.64
N GLN A 177 15.73 -26.49 1.37
CA GLN A 177 14.86 -25.45 0.83
C GLN A 177 13.37 -25.79 1.01
N ARG A 178 13.01 -27.07 0.80
CA ARG A 178 11.67 -27.59 1.09
C ARG A 178 11.28 -27.40 2.56
N GLN A 179 12.14 -27.75 3.50
CA GLN A 179 11.86 -27.62 4.93
C GLN A 179 11.69 -26.15 5.34
N GLN A 180 12.46 -25.23 4.75
CA GLN A 180 12.28 -23.79 4.95
C GLN A 180 10.93 -23.28 4.44
N LEU A 181 10.49 -23.78 3.28
CA LEU A 181 9.19 -23.44 2.71
C LEU A 181 8.03 -24.03 3.52
N GLU A 182 8.16 -25.26 4.04
CA GLU A 182 7.18 -25.89 4.93
C GLU A 182 7.05 -25.10 6.26
N GLU A 183 8.17 -24.67 6.86
CA GLU A 183 8.15 -23.81 8.05
C GLU A 183 7.49 -22.46 7.78
N LEU A 184 7.80 -21.83 6.63
CA LEU A 184 7.15 -20.58 6.23
C LEU A 184 5.65 -20.77 6.01
N PHE A 185 5.24 -21.89 5.40
CA PHE A 185 3.84 -22.24 5.20
C PHE A 185 3.10 -22.37 6.54
N SER A 186 3.66 -23.13 7.49
CA SER A 186 3.08 -23.27 8.83
C SER A 186 3.02 -21.95 9.59
N ALA A 187 4.04 -21.09 9.46
CA ALA A 187 4.05 -19.76 10.07
C ALA A 187 2.92 -18.86 9.53
N ILE A 188 2.74 -18.81 8.20
CA ILE A 188 1.68 -18.02 7.57
C ILE A 188 0.29 -18.56 7.95
N MET A 189 0.12 -19.88 8.01
CA MET A 189 -1.12 -20.50 8.49
C MET A 189 -1.46 -20.06 9.92
N GLY A 190 -0.48 -20.13 10.84
CA GLY A 190 -0.67 -19.66 12.20
C GLY A 190 -1.05 -18.17 12.27
N GLU A 191 -0.41 -17.33 11.47
CA GLU A 191 -0.75 -15.89 11.37
C GLU A 191 -2.20 -15.65 10.88
N ILE A 192 -2.68 -16.44 9.91
CA ILE A 192 -4.06 -16.35 9.41
C ILE A 192 -5.04 -16.77 10.51
N GLU A 193 -4.76 -17.85 11.22
CA GLU A 193 -5.58 -18.34 12.32
C GLU A 193 -5.66 -17.34 13.48
N GLU A 194 -4.53 -16.73 13.85
CA GLU A 194 -4.48 -15.69 14.88
C GLU A 194 -5.30 -14.47 14.50
N ARG A 195 -5.20 -13.99 13.25
CA ARG A 195 -6.00 -12.85 12.78
C ARG A 195 -7.50 -13.18 12.72
N ARG A 196 -7.86 -14.39 12.31
CA ARG A 196 -9.25 -14.86 12.34
C ARG A 196 -9.77 -14.97 13.77
N GLN A 197 -8.95 -15.47 14.69
CA GLN A 197 -9.31 -15.53 16.11
C GLN A 197 -9.50 -14.13 16.67
N PHE A 198 -8.59 -13.21 16.36
CA PHE A 198 -8.69 -11.82 16.79
C PHE A 198 -9.96 -11.14 16.28
N LEU A 199 -10.38 -11.40 15.02
CA LEU A 199 -11.68 -10.93 14.54
C LEU A 199 -12.86 -11.51 15.33
N ARG A 200 -12.82 -12.81 15.65
CA ARG A 200 -13.86 -13.46 16.48
C ARG A 200 -13.92 -12.87 17.88
N ASP A 201 -12.76 -12.63 18.49
CA ASP A 201 -12.65 -12.07 19.84
C ASP A 201 -13.17 -10.62 19.87
N LEU A 202 -12.82 -9.83 18.86
CA LEU A 202 -13.35 -8.48 18.71
C LEU A 202 -14.87 -8.50 18.49
N GLU A 203 -15.39 -9.40 17.64
CA GLU A 203 -16.83 -9.50 17.37
C GLU A 203 -17.59 -9.88 18.64
N ALA A 204 -17.05 -10.82 19.42
CA ALA A 204 -17.58 -11.20 20.72
C ALA A 204 -17.54 -10.05 21.75
N ALA A 205 -16.54 -9.16 21.66
CA ALA A 205 -16.46 -7.96 22.50
C ALA A 205 -17.48 -6.86 22.12
N GLY A 206 -18.23 -7.03 21.02
CA GLY A 206 -19.36 -6.16 20.66
C GLY A 206 -19.00 -4.74 20.23
N ARG A 207 -17.71 -4.46 19.96
CA ARG A 207 -17.22 -3.13 19.57
C ARG A 207 -16.13 -3.26 18.50
N LEU A 208 -16.54 -3.34 17.22
CA LEU A 208 -15.59 -3.11 16.13
C LEU A 208 -15.86 -1.78 15.42
N PRO A 209 -14.85 -0.89 15.36
CA PRO A 209 -14.76 0.07 14.29
C PRO A 209 -14.72 -0.70 12.96
N LEU A 210 -15.64 -0.36 12.04
CA LEU A 210 -15.74 -1.01 10.73
C LEU A 210 -14.38 -1.01 10.00
N GLU A 211 -13.61 0.07 10.16
CA GLU A 211 -12.27 0.24 9.59
C GLU A 211 -11.28 -0.82 10.06
N THR A 212 -11.27 -1.16 11.36
CA THR A 212 -10.42 -2.20 11.92
C THR A 212 -10.78 -3.57 11.36
N VAL A 213 -12.08 -3.86 11.18
CA VAL A 213 -12.54 -5.10 10.52
C VAL A 213 -11.96 -5.19 9.12
N TYR A 214 -12.08 -4.13 8.33
CA TYR A 214 -11.64 -4.10 6.95
C TYR A 214 -10.13 -4.27 6.83
N MET A 215 -9.34 -3.56 7.67
CA MET A 215 -7.89 -3.72 7.69
C MET A 215 -7.49 -5.17 7.94
N ILE A 216 -8.06 -5.81 8.95
CA ILE A 216 -7.64 -7.17 9.33
C ILE A 216 -8.10 -8.18 8.29
N ARG A 217 -9.26 -7.96 7.65
CA ARG A 217 -9.69 -8.76 6.50
C ARG A 217 -8.74 -8.60 5.32
N SER A 218 -8.24 -7.40 5.04
CA SER A 218 -7.20 -7.22 4.00
C SER A 218 -5.90 -7.90 4.37
N GLU A 219 -5.45 -7.83 5.62
CA GLU A 219 -4.24 -8.55 6.06
C GLU A 219 -4.38 -10.08 5.92
N ILE A 220 -5.54 -10.63 6.28
CA ILE A 220 -5.84 -12.05 6.06
C ILE A 220 -5.77 -12.38 4.58
N GLN A 221 -6.35 -11.54 3.72
CA GLN A 221 -6.32 -11.76 2.28
C GLN A 221 -4.89 -11.74 1.74
N ASP A 222 -4.08 -10.76 2.15
CA ASP A 222 -2.67 -10.66 1.75
C ASP A 222 -1.89 -11.90 2.18
N ARG A 223 -2.07 -12.36 3.43
CA ARG A 223 -1.44 -13.61 3.91
C ARG A 223 -1.92 -14.86 3.19
N VAL A 224 -3.19 -14.93 2.80
CA VAL A 224 -3.70 -16.02 1.96
C VAL A 224 -3.03 -16.02 0.59
N THR A 225 -2.84 -14.85 -0.03
CA THR A 225 -2.12 -14.78 -1.32
C THR A 225 -0.65 -15.17 -1.18
N GLU A 226 -0.02 -14.83 -0.07
CA GLU A 226 1.35 -15.26 0.24
C GLU A 226 1.42 -16.78 0.43
N LEU A 227 0.49 -17.35 1.19
CA LEU A 227 0.37 -18.79 1.40
C LEU A 227 0.23 -19.55 0.08
N GLN A 228 -0.61 -19.04 -0.85
CA GLN A 228 -0.75 -19.62 -2.18
C GLN A 228 0.56 -19.59 -2.98
N ARG A 229 1.37 -18.53 -2.85
CA ARG A 229 2.69 -18.46 -3.51
C ARG A 229 3.64 -19.51 -2.93
N VAL A 230 3.66 -19.67 -1.61
CA VAL A 230 4.50 -20.67 -0.93
C VAL A 230 4.07 -22.09 -1.32
N ASP A 231 2.76 -22.35 -1.42
CA ASP A 231 2.22 -23.64 -1.89
C ASP A 231 2.68 -23.98 -3.31
N VAL A 232 2.65 -23.01 -4.24
CA VAL A 232 3.16 -23.20 -5.60
C VAL A 232 4.67 -23.52 -5.59
N LEU A 233 5.46 -22.83 -4.76
CA LEU A 233 6.89 -23.10 -4.64
C LEU A 233 7.17 -24.49 -4.04
N LEU A 234 6.34 -24.94 -3.09
CA LEU A 234 6.42 -26.29 -2.52
C LEU A 234 6.11 -27.36 -3.56
N LYS A 235 5.07 -27.16 -4.38
CA LYS A 235 4.72 -28.08 -5.48
C LYS A 235 5.82 -28.15 -6.54
N GLN A 236 6.43 -27.02 -6.88
CA GLN A 236 7.58 -26.97 -7.79
C GLN A 236 8.80 -27.74 -7.22
N GLN A 237 9.06 -27.64 -5.92
CA GLN A 237 10.10 -28.41 -5.25
C GLN A 237 9.78 -29.91 -5.14
N ALA A 238 8.50 -30.28 -5.09
CA ALA A 238 8.03 -31.66 -5.06
C ALA A 238 7.98 -32.32 -6.46
N GLY A 239 8.11 -31.54 -7.54
CA GLY A 239 8.00 -32.03 -8.92
C GLY A 239 6.56 -32.32 -9.36
N GLU A 240 5.58 -31.68 -8.73
CA GLU A 240 4.14 -31.87 -8.99
C GLU A 240 3.54 -30.88 -10.01
N LEU A 241 4.37 -29.99 -10.57
CA LEU A 241 4.05 -28.99 -11.60
C LEU A 241 5.17 -28.90 -12.63
#